data_AF-A0A7V1WYV2-F1
#
_entry.id   AF-A0A7V1WYV2-F1
#
_cell.length_a   1.000
_cell.length_b   1.000
_cell.length_c   1.000
_cell.angle_alpha   90.00
_cell.angle_beta   90.00
_cell.angle_gamma   90.00
#
_symmetry.space_group_name_H-M   'P 1'
#
loop_
_entity.id
_entity.type
_entity.pdbx_description
1 polymer ?
#
loop_
_entity_poly.entity_id
_entity_poly.type
_entity_poly.pdbx_seq_one_letter_code
_entity_poly.pdbx_strand_id
1 'polypeptide(L)'
;MVNNYFKIAWRSLVKQKAYSLINITGLSIGLLACLIVSTVVIDELSYDRQWSKADRIYRVLSVSNVIKGDAPQPLTFSGLGP
;
A
#
# COMPACT_ATOMS: atom_id res chain seq x y z
N MET A 1 -33.65 13.87 -18.70
CA MET A 1 -33.73 12.43 -19.08
C MET A 1 -32.88 11.53 -18.19
N VAL A 2 -31.63 11.89 -17.84
CA VAL A 2 -30.74 11.11 -16.94
C VAL A 2 -31.37 10.77 -15.57
N ASN A 3 -32.14 11.71 -15.00
CA ASN A 3 -32.87 11.48 -13.74
C ASN A 3 -33.82 10.28 -13.76
N ASN A 4 -34.39 9.96 -14.93
CA ASN A 4 -35.31 8.82 -15.05
C ASN A 4 -34.53 7.50 -15.03
N TYR A 5 -33.36 7.43 -15.66
CA TYR A 5 -32.49 6.26 -15.64
C TYR A 5 -31.98 5.97 -14.22
N PHE A 6 -31.58 7.00 -13.46
CA PHE A 6 -31.21 6.84 -12.04
C PHE A 6 -32.38 6.29 -11.21
N LYS A 7 -33.59 6.80 -11.42
CA LYS A 7 -34.79 6.34 -10.72
C LYS A 7 -35.14 4.89 -11.05
N ILE A 8 -34.97 4.48 -12.31
CA ILE A 8 -35.21 3.10 -12.77
C ILE A 8 -34.15 2.15 -12.20
N ALA A 9 -32.87 2.53 -12.26
CA ALA A 9 -31.76 1.74 -11.73
C ALA A 9 -31.90 1.53 -10.22
N TRP A 10 -32.23 2.59 -9.46
CA TRP A 10 -32.47 2.48 -8.01
C TRP A 10 -33.62 1.53 -7.69
N ARG A 11 -34.72 1.61 -8.44
CA ARG A 11 -35.88 0.71 -8.24
C ARG A 11 -35.54 -0.74 -8.58
N SER A 12 -34.68 -0.96 -9.58
CA SER A 12 -34.19 -2.29 -9.96
C SER A 12 -33.30 -2.91 -8.88
N LEU A 13 -32.35 -2.12 -8.35
CA LEU A 13 -31.45 -2.52 -7.27
C LEU A 13 -32.21 -2.88 -5.98
N VAL A 14 -33.23 -2.10 -5.63
CA VAL A 14 -34.08 -2.34 -4.45
C VAL A 14 -35.01 -3.56 -4.64
N LYS A 15 -35.37 -3.92 -5.88
CA LYS A 15 -36.22 -5.09 -6.16
C LYS A 15 -35.44 -6.41 -6.05
N GLN A 16 -34.17 -6.41 -6.41
CA GLN A 16 -33.27 -7.56 -6.33
C GLN A 16 -32.19 -7.38 -5.26
N LYS A 17 -32.63 -7.22 -3.99
CA LYS A 17 -31.73 -6.85 -2.87
C LYS A 17 -30.60 -7.84 -2.64
N ALA A 18 -30.88 -9.14 -2.58
CA ALA A 18 -29.85 -10.15 -2.33
C ALA A 18 -28.79 -10.21 -3.44
N TYR A 19 -29.21 -10.24 -4.71
CA TYR A 19 -28.31 -10.29 -5.85
C TYR A 19 -27.47 -9.01 -5.97
N SER A 20 -28.11 -7.85 -5.82
CA SER A 20 -27.43 -6.56 -5.87
C SER A 20 -26.46 -6.40 -4.69
N LEU A 21 -26.81 -6.88 -3.50
CA LEU A 21 -25.93 -6.81 -2.32
C LEU A 21 -24.64 -7.59 -2.58
N ILE A 22 -24.73 -8.85 -3.00
CA ILE A 22 -23.55 -9.70 -3.24
C ILE A 22 -22.66 -9.11 -4.33
N ASN A 23 -23.24 -8.62 -5.42
CA ASN A 23 -22.47 -8.04 -6.52
C ASN A 23 -21.77 -6.74 -6.11
N ILE A 24 -22.47 -5.85 -5.41
CA ILE A 24 -21.91 -4.56 -4.96
C ILE A 24 -20.85 -4.78 -3.89
N THR A 25 -21.08 -5.65 -2.91
CA THR A 25 -20.09 -5.91 -1.85
C THR A 25 -18.87 -6.61 -2.41
N GLY A 26 -19.04 -7.64 -3.25
CA GLY A 26 -17.92 -8.34 -3.89
C GLY A 26 -17.07 -7.42 -4.75
N LEU A 27 -17.70 -6.60 -5.60
CA LEU A 27 -17.01 -5.63 -6.43
C LEU A 27 -16.28 -4.58 -5.57
N SER A 28 -16.94 -4.06 -4.52
CA SER A 28 -16.36 -3.03 -3.65
C SER A 28 -15.18 -3.56 -2.85
N ILE A 29 -15.26 -4.79 -2.31
CA ILE A 29 -14.18 -5.42 -1.56
C ILE A 29 -12.99 -5.71 -2.46
N GLY A 30 -13.21 -6.21 -3.68
CA GLY A 30 -12.14 -6.45 -4.65
C GLY A 30 -11.42 -5.15 -5.04
N LEU A 31 -12.18 -4.08 -5.28
CA LEU A 31 -11.61 -2.76 -5.57
C LEU A 31 -10.83 -2.23 -4.36
N LEU A 32 -11.39 -2.32 -3.16
CA LEU A 32 -10.74 -1.86 -1.93
C LEU A 32 -9.42 -2.60 -1.69
N ALA A 33 -9.41 -3.93 -1.84
CA ALA A 33 -8.21 -4.74 -1.69
C ALA A 33 -7.13 -4.34 -2.71
N CYS A 34 -7.52 -4.14 -3.97
CA CYS A 34 -6.60 -3.68 -5.02
C CYS A 34 -6.01 -2.29 -4.70
N LEU A 35 -6.83 -1.35 -4.21
CA LEU A 35 -6.38 -0.01 -3.82
C LEU A 35 -5.43 -0.04 -2.62
N ILE A 36 -5.73 -0.86 -1.60
CA ILE A 36 -4.85 -1.00 -0.43
C ILE A 36 -3.47 -1.52 -0.85
N VAL A 37 -3.43 -2.59 -1.65
CA VAL A 37 -2.17 -3.14 -2.16
C VAL A 37 -1.42 -2.11 -3.01
N SER A 38 -2.12 -1.42 -3.91
CA SER A 38 -1.51 -0.38 -4.74
C SER A 38 -0.91 0.75 -3.91
N THR A 39 -1.57 1.14 -2.83
CA THR A 39 -1.08 2.20 -1.94
C THR A 39 0.24 1.80 -1.28
N VAL A 40 0.34 0.57 -0.77
CA VAL A 40 1.58 0.06 -0.17
C VAL A 40 2.72 0.02 -1.19
N VAL A 41 2.43 -0.44 -2.42
CA VAL A 41 3.45 -0.49 -3.48
C VAL A 41 3.92 0.91 -3.88
N ILE A 42 3.00 1.88 -3.95
CA ILE A 42 3.33 3.28 -4.23
C ILE A 42 4.19 3.86 -3.10
N ASP A 43 3.89 3.52 -1.85
CA ASP A 43 4.66 3.97 -0.69
C ASP A 43 6.08 3.40 -0.70
N GLU A 44 6.25 2.09 -0.90
CA GLU A 44 7.55 1.42 -1.06
C GLU A 44 8.38 2.02 -2.20
N LEU A 45 7.78 2.23 -3.38
CA LEU A 45 8.48 2.82 -4.53
C LEU A 45 8.80 4.30 -4.34
N SER A 46 7.99 5.01 -3.55
CA SER A 46 8.20 6.43 -3.28
C SER A 46 9.14 6.65 -2.10
N TYR A 47 9.35 5.66 -1.23
CA TYR A 47 10.15 5.76 0.00
C TYR A 47 11.51 6.42 -0.25
N ASP A 48 12.21 5.98 -1.31
CA ASP A 48 13.53 6.51 -1.69
C ASP A 48 13.50 7.92 -2.31
N ARG A 49 12.29 8.42 -2.66
CA ARG A 49 12.08 9.70 -3.35
C ARG A 49 11.26 10.72 -2.55
N GLN A 50 10.77 10.38 -1.35
CA GLN A 50 9.97 11.30 -0.53
C GLN A 50 10.81 12.49 -0.01
N TRP A 51 12.14 12.38 -0.04
CA TRP A 51 13.06 13.38 0.49
C TRP A 51 13.68 14.25 -0.62
N SER A 52 13.50 15.57 -0.53
CA SER A 52 14.03 16.57 -1.48
C SER A 52 15.56 16.56 -1.65
N LYS A 53 16.30 15.89 -0.77
CA LYS A 53 17.76 15.70 -0.84
C LYS A 53 18.15 14.21 -0.76
N ALA A 54 17.33 13.30 -1.29
CA ALA A 54 17.57 11.85 -1.28
C ALA A 54 19.01 11.48 -1.73
N ASP A 55 19.53 12.18 -2.74
CA ASP A 55 20.91 12.04 -3.27
C ASP A 55 22.02 12.26 -2.21
N ARG A 56 21.71 12.95 -1.11
CA ARG A 56 22.65 13.30 -0.03
C ARG A 56 22.38 12.55 1.29
N ILE A 57 21.43 11.61 1.30
CA ILE A 57 21.14 10.79 2.48
C ILE A 57 22.06 9.57 2.42
N TYR A 58 22.99 9.49 3.37
CA TYR A 58 23.91 8.36 3.51
C TYR A 58 23.58 7.58 4.78
N ARG A 59 23.56 6.25 4.70
CA ARG A 59 23.37 5.37 5.85
C ARG A 59 24.67 5.34 6.68
N VAL A 60 24.63 5.84 7.91
CA VAL A 60 25.77 5.77 8.83
C VAL A 60 25.90 4.34 9.36
N LEU A 61 26.89 3.60 8.85
CA LEU A 61 27.22 2.27 9.34
C LEU A 61 28.21 2.39 10.50
N SER A 62 27.74 2.17 11.73
CA SER A 62 28.62 2.07 12.90
C SER A 62 29.23 0.67 12.95
N VAL A 63 30.48 0.56 12.48
CA VAL A 63 31.28 -0.67 12.61
C VAL A 63 31.96 -0.65 13.98
N SER A 64 31.41 -1.37 14.95
CA SER A 64 32.14 -1.62 16.19
C SER A 64 33.10 -2.78 15.96
N ASN A 65 34.38 -2.58 16.24
CA ASN A 65 35.38 -3.63 16.24
C ASN A 65 35.21 -4.51 17.49
N VAL A 66 34.17 -5.36 17.50
CA VAL A 66 34.00 -6.41 18.50
C VAL A 66 34.90 -7.56 18.05
N ILE A 67 36.12 -7.56 18.59
CA ILE A 67 37.14 -8.62 18.53
C ILE A 67 37.96 -8.69 17.21
N LYS A 68 39.28 -8.57 17.40
CA LYS A 68 40.34 -8.58 16.38
C LYS A 68 40.51 -10.01 15.82
N GLY A 69 39.66 -10.41 14.87
CA GLY A 69 39.73 -11.73 14.24
C GLY A 69 38.59 -12.06 13.28
N ASP A 70 37.43 -11.42 13.42
CA ASP A 70 36.30 -11.61 12.52
C ASP A 70 36.13 -10.42 11.56
N ALA A 71 35.61 -10.68 10.37
CA ALA A 71 35.28 -9.64 9.41
C ALA A 71 34.38 -8.58 10.08
N PRO A 72 34.63 -7.29 9.88
CA PRO A 72 33.85 -6.23 10.52
C PRO A 72 32.37 -6.39 10.19
N GLN A 73 31.60 -6.84 11.17
CA GLN A 73 30.16 -7.00 11.01
C GLN A 73 29.50 -5.66 11.31
N PRO A 74 28.70 -5.10 10.39
CA PRO A 74 27.94 -3.90 10.69
C PRO A 74 26.93 -4.25 11.80
N LEU A 75 26.96 -3.54 12.94
CA LEU A 75 26.02 -3.75 14.05
C LEU A 75 24.58 -3.23 13.74
N THR A 76 24.26 -2.99 12.48
CA THR A 76 22.93 -2.54 12.09
C THR A 76 21.97 -3.72 12.11
N PHE A 77 20.92 -3.62 12.90
CA PHE A 77 19.81 -4.59 12.92
C PHE A 77 19.16 -4.65 11.52
N SER A 78 19.49 -5.66 10.72
CA SER A 78 18.96 -5.87 9.36
C SER A 78 17.46 -6.18 9.30
N GLY A 79 16.75 -6.16 10.43
CA GLY A 79 15.35 -6.58 10.54
C GLY A 79 14.32 -5.46 10.48
N LEU A 80 14.74 -4.20 10.44
CA LEU A 80 13.86 -3.10 10.11
C LEU A 80 14.22 -2.70 8.68
N GLY A 81 13.21 -2.53 7.83
CA GLY A 81 13.37 -1.95 6.50
C GLY A 81 14.08 -0.60 6.57
N PRO A 82 14.25 0.10 5.45
CA PRO A 82 14.89 1.41 5.50
C PRO A 82 14.26 2.32 6.58
#